data_AF-A8HZN9-F1
#
_entry.id   AF-A8HZN9-F1
#
_cell.length_a   1.000
_cell.length_b   1.000
_cell.length_c   1.000
_cell.angle_alpha   90.00
_cell.angle_beta   90.00
_cell.angle_gamma   90.00
#
_symmetry.space_group_name_H-M   'P 1'
#
loop_
_entity.id
_entity.type
_entity.pdbx_description
1 polymer ?
#
loop_
_entity_poly.entity_id
_entity_poly.type
_entity_poly.pdbx_seq_one_letter_code
_entity_poly.pdbx_strand_id
1 'polypeptide(L)'
;MRGEWHMSMELHVFFRGALPARAAVNAMFRELTFPVSLSGRGTLEGHRGFLPMKLRREETGVEFDVFDDQEMIAQFAGEVDPGFDRSASFRWGGDEDEMLAALCTAAALAKLLGAVVLDEEEDRPFPADRAVEMARRSLDVVQARRDAEKAKGRVPGTRPADIKRYVKPLLALRPDLTVADRALVIRPVRHVLRGAFFDRTGDPYSFSVSRILVPLYDAHFDIFLRDRVRGAGRDVWEQHFQMLLLDHLAEHVFAPAGQVRTLSAVAERLAGTFRRQGGDNALFKAPVRAFILAGAPERAEAYLDDLARDNADRPHMLRAIQELRSELDRDIAELCAEAHAREAEMVVALKLQSVWEPSPFPVEEPKASHARRCDEAPFSIRPWVQTPEGLFADEPVETNTPSFSHGRLVRAGRNMLLLPLTREEAERRHHAREDYLLTVRPMEKGRLTVHYLGKRPKSPHDPRDPDFLPPLSIWLSLDVPGWHVKARLYGDLDRQGWLGDLNVEISPQGSSQEAWCAGLRSRPSAWEITDRREGEPARRTEIPMTEAEMAPYLEATFAFGDYWALLHHVDAFTRMAGYGPLPGLPERPA
;
A
#
# COMPACT_ATOMS: atom_id res chain seq x y z
N MET A 1 5.87 12.81 -4.08
CA MET A 1 6.20 11.37 -4.16
C MET A 1 5.31 10.73 -5.21
N ARG A 2 5.85 10.44 -6.41
CA ARG A 2 5.24 9.40 -7.24
C ARG A 2 5.41 8.12 -6.44
N GLY A 3 4.32 7.47 -6.04
CA GLY A 3 4.44 6.12 -5.52
C GLY A 3 5.17 5.32 -6.59
N GLU A 4 6.28 4.67 -6.24
CA GLU A 4 6.74 3.53 -7.01
C GLU A 4 5.56 2.56 -7.02
N TRP A 5 4.76 2.65 -8.08
CA TRP A 5 3.89 1.56 -8.45
C TRP A 5 4.85 0.42 -8.64
N HIS A 6 4.81 -0.57 -7.75
CA HIS A 6 5.44 -1.85 -8.00
C HIS A 6 4.95 -2.25 -9.39
N MET A 7 5.83 -2.23 -10.39
CA MET A 7 5.46 -2.69 -11.71
C MET A 7 4.98 -4.12 -11.51
N SER A 8 3.75 -4.40 -11.96
CA SER A 8 3.29 -5.78 -12.01
C SER A 8 4.31 -6.54 -12.85
N MET A 9 4.76 -7.68 -12.35
CA MET A 9 5.60 -8.56 -13.16
C MET A 9 4.68 -9.24 -14.17
N GLU A 10 5.06 -9.25 -15.44
CA GLU A 10 4.29 -9.87 -16.51
C GLU A 10 5.08 -10.98 -17.21
N LEU A 11 4.36 -12.03 -17.61
CA LEU A 11 4.89 -13.12 -18.41
C LEU A 11 3.87 -13.44 -19.50
N HIS A 12 4.29 -13.52 -20.76
CA HIS A 12 3.40 -13.78 -21.88
C HIS A 12 3.73 -15.11 -22.55
N VAL A 13 2.70 -15.80 -23.03
CA VAL A 13 2.85 -16.98 -23.91
C VAL A 13 2.25 -16.63 -25.25
N PHE A 14 3.05 -16.65 -26.32
CA PHE A 14 2.57 -16.42 -27.69
C PHE A 14 2.29 -17.76 -28.35
N PHE A 15 1.07 -17.92 -28.83
CA PHE A 15 0.57 -19.18 -29.35
C PHE A 15 -0.41 -18.98 -30.51
N ARG A 16 -0.82 -20.11 -31.10
CA ARG A 16 -1.87 -20.15 -32.12
C ARG A 16 -3.06 -20.99 -31.67
N GLY A 17 -4.26 -20.57 -32.08
CA GLY A 17 -5.49 -21.35 -31.88
C GLY A 17 -6.09 -21.24 -30.47
N ALA A 18 -6.79 -22.28 -30.02
CA ALA A 18 -7.52 -22.28 -28.76
C ALA A 18 -6.66 -22.72 -27.56
N LEU A 19 -6.91 -22.16 -26.39
CA LEU A 19 -6.25 -22.60 -25.16
C LEU A 19 -6.73 -24.00 -24.75
N PRO A 20 -5.84 -24.81 -24.13
CA PRO A 20 -6.17 -26.15 -23.70
C PRO A 20 -7.13 -26.14 -22.50
N ALA A 21 -7.81 -27.27 -22.30
CA ALA A 21 -8.60 -27.50 -21.10
C ALA A 21 -7.72 -27.54 -19.84
N ARG A 22 -8.25 -27.08 -18.69
CA ARG A 22 -7.52 -27.12 -17.39
C ARG A 22 -7.02 -28.52 -17.06
N ALA A 23 -7.74 -29.57 -17.47
CA ALA A 23 -7.35 -30.96 -17.29
C ALA A 23 -6.06 -31.32 -18.05
N ALA A 24 -5.91 -30.82 -19.28
CA ALA A 24 -4.71 -31.03 -20.10
C ALA A 24 -3.51 -30.28 -19.50
N VAL A 25 -3.70 -29.03 -19.06
CA VAL A 25 -2.65 -28.27 -18.36
C VAL A 25 -2.22 -28.98 -17.07
N ASN A 26 -3.17 -29.48 -16.26
CA ASN A 26 -2.86 -30.27 -15.07
C ASN A 26 -2.16 -31.60 -15.40
N ALA A 27 -2.41 -32.21 -16.56
CA ALA A 27 -1.66 -33.38 -17.02
C ALA A 27 -0.21 -33.01 -17.37
N MET A 28 -0.03 -31.90 -18.07
CA MET A 28 1.30 -31.37 -18.40
C MET A 28 2.10 -31.00 -17.14
N PHE A 29 1.47 -30.43 -16.10
CA PHE A 29 2.15 -30.21 -14.82
C PHE A 29 2.70 -31.50 -14.20
N ARG A 30 1.95 -32.61 -14.27
CA ARG A 30 2.41 -33.90 -13.77
C ARG A 30 3.55 -34.46 -14.61
N GLU A 31 3.46 -34.34 -15.94
CA GLU A 31 4.51 -34.76 -16.87
C GLU A 31 5.82 -34.00 -16.64
N LEU A 32 5.74 -32.68 -16.44
CA LEU A 32 6.89 -31.82 -16.19
C LEU A 32 7.39 -31.84 -14.74
N THR A 33 6.75 -32.63 -13.87
CA THR A 33 6.98 -32.70 -12.42
C THR A 33 6.86 -31.36 -11.70
N PHE A 34 6.02 -30.46 -12.20
CA PHE A 34 5.69 -29.22 -11.51
C PHE A 34 4.71 -29.46 -10.36
N PRO A 35 4.98 -28.93 -9.15
CA PRO A 35 4.11 -29.11 -7.99
C PRO A 35 2.89 -28.16 -8.02
N VAL A 36 2.31 -27.94 -9.20
CA VAL A 36 1.25 -26.97 -9.46
C VAL A 36 -0.01 -27.67 -9.93
N SER A 37 -1.18 -27.12 -9.60
CA SER A 37 -2.45 -27.51 -10.19
C SER A 37 -3.40 -26.32 -10.36
N LEU A 38 -4.13 -26.28 -11.47
CA LEU A 38 -5.25 -25.38 -11.69
C LEU A 38 -6.48 -25.89 -10.94
N SER A 39 -7.16 -25.00 -10.22
CA SER A 39 -8.44 -25.30 -9.57
C SER A 39 -9.59 -25.26 -10.60
N GLY A 40 -10.73 -25.90 -10.29
CA GLY A 40 -11.93 -25.87 -11.14
C GLY A 40 -11.94 -26.85 -12.32
N ARG A 41 -12.93 -26.71 -13.21
CA ARG A 41 -13.13 -27.51 -14.43
C ARG A 41 -13.31 -26.60 -15.64
N GLY A 42 -13.22 -27.16 -16.84
CA GLY A 42 -13.47 -26.44 -18.09
C GLY A 42 -12.20 -26.01 -18.82
N THR A 43 -12.39 -25.11 -19.77
CA THR A 43 -11.32 -24.53 -20.59
C THR A 43 -10.71 -23.30 -19.93
N LEU A 44 -9.47 -22.96 -20.32
CA LEU A 44 -8.87 -21.65 -20.05
C LEU A 44 -9.37 -20.58 -21.03
N GLU A 45 -9.95 -21.01 -22.15
CA GLU A 45 -10.55 -20.13 -23.13
C GLU A 45 -11.67 -19.28 -22.49
N GLY A 46 -11.61 -17.96 -22.68
CA GLY A 46 -12.55 -17.01 -22.09
C GLY A 46 -12.36 -16.72 -20.59
N HIS A 47 -11.37 -17.34 -19.92
CA HIS A 47 -11.01 -16.92 -18.56
C HIS A 47 -10.36 -15.53 -18.60
N ARG A 48 -10.78 -14.64 -17.70
CA ARG A 48 -10.20 -13.31 -17.49
C ARG A 48 -10.06 -13.03 -16.00
N GLY A 49 -9.02 -12.31 -15.61
CA GLY A 49 -8.71 -12.00 -14.22
C GLY A 49 -8.10 -13.20 -13.45
N PHE A 50 -8.35 -13.26 -12.15
CA PHE A 50 -7.64 -14.19 -11.25
C PHE A 50 -7.85 -15.67 -11.61
N LEU A 51 -6.76 -16.38 -11.91
CA LEU A 51 -6.70 -17.81 -12.15
C LEU A 51 -6.31 -18.54 -10.85
N PRO A 52 -7.26 -19.21 -10.16
CA PRO A 52 -6.98 -19.89 -8.90
C PRO A 52 -6.20 -21.18 -9.12
N MET A 53 -5.16 -21.38 -8.30
CA MET A 53 -4.17 -22.45 -8.43
C MET A 53 -3.77 -23.01 -7.07
N LYS A 54 -3.05 -24.12 -7.09
CA LYS A 54 -2.36 -24.66 -5.91
C LYS A 54 -0.91 -24.93 -6.23
N LEU A 55 0.00 -24.41 -5.42
CA LEU A 55 1.41 -24.74 -5.45
C LEU A 55 1.75 -25.52 -4.18
N ARG A 56 2.25 -26.75 -4.33
CA ARG A 56 2.55 -27.67 -3.21
C ARG A 56 1.37 -27.87 -2.26
N ARG A 57 0.14 -27.88 -2.82
CA ARG A 57 -1.16 -27.98 -2.13
C ARG A 57 -1.60 -26.73 -1.34
N GLU A 58 -0.80 -25.66 -1.34
CA GLU A 58 -1.21 -24.36 -0.80
C GLU A 58 -1.91 -23.55 -1.90
N GLU A 59 -2.99 -22.83 -1.55
CA GLU A 59 -3.71 -21.98 -2.50
C GLU A 59 -2.82 -20.81 -2.96
N THR A 60 -2.81 -20.54 -4.26
CA THR A 60 -2.12 -19.43 -4.91
C THR A 60 -2.91 -19.03 -6.18
N GLY A 61 -2.43 -18.08 -6.96
CA GLY A 61 -2.99 -17.77 -8.26
C GLY A 61 -2.33 -16.56 -8.87
N VAL A 62 -2.69 -16.28 -10.12
CA VAL A 62 -2.13 -15.20 -10.92
C VAL A 62 -3.27 -14.55 -11.68
N GLU A 63 -3.16 -13.27 -11.97
CA GLU A 63 -4.08 -12.66 -12.93
C GLU A 63 -3.74 -13.20 -14.33
N PHE A 64 -4.77 -13.64 -15.06
CA PHE A 64 -4.65 -14.34 -16.32
C PHE A 64 -5.63 -13.76 -17.32
N ASP A 65 -5.10 -13.23 -18.41
CA ASP A 65 -5.89 -12.70 -19.51
C ASP A 65 -5.39 -13.23 -20.83
N VAL A 66 -6.32 -13.33 -21.78
CA VAL A 66 -6.04 -13.78 -23.15
C VAL A 66 -6.39 -12.66 -24.09
N PHE A 67 -5.43 -12.31 -24.94
CA PHE A 67 -5.56 -11.25 -25.93
C PHE A 67 -5.34 -11.81 -27.33
N ASP A 68 -6.12 -11.29 -28.28
CA ASP A 68 -5.89 -11.49 -29.71
C ASP A 68 -5.00 -10.34 -30.23
N ASP A 69 -3.90 -10.08 -29.51
CA ASP A 69 -3.04 -8.91 -29.67
C ASP A 69 -1.91 -9.18 -30.69
N GLN A 70 -2.23 -8.91 -31.95
CA GLN A 70 -1.27 -8.94 -33.04
C GLN A 70 -0.18 -7.87 -32.92
N GLU A 71 -0.44 -6.76 -32.20
CA GLU A 71 0.49 -5.64 -32.11
C GLU A 71 1.69 -6.00 -31.23
N MET A 72 1.45 -6.62 -30.07
CA MET A 72 2.52 -7.15 -29.22
C MET A 72 3.34 -8.22 -29.95
N ILE A 73 2.69 -9.16 -30.64
CA ILE A 73 3.37 -10.23 -31.39
C ILE A 73 4.22 -9.65 -32.54
N ALA A 74 3.70 -8.63 -33.24
CA ALA A 74 4.38 -7.99 -34.36
C ALA A 74 5.71 -7.31 -33.96
N GLN A 75 5.86 -6.89 -32.69
CA GLN A 75 7.13 -6.33 -32.18
C GLN A 75 8.27 -7.35 -32.24
N PHE A 76 7.95 -8.64 -32.20
CA PHE A 76 8.91 -9.74 -32.24
C PHE A 76 8.91 -10.48 -33.59
N ALA A 77 8.50 -9.80 -34.66
CA ALA A 77 8.48 -10.35 -36.01
C ALA A 77 9.88 -10.86 -36.41
N GLY A 78 9.96 -12.15 -36.79
CA GLY A 78 11.22 -12.82 -37.14
C GLY A 78 11.86 -13.61 -35.98
N GLU A 79 11.42 -13.39 -34.74
CA GLU A 79 11.83 -14.19 -33.57
C GLU A 79 10.80 -15.22 -33.15
N VAL A 80 9.53 -15.02 -33.54
CA VAL A 80 8.40 -15.91 -33.23
C VAL A 80 7.75 -16.47 -34.51
N ASP A 81 7.00 -17.56 -34.37
CA ASP A 81 6.25 -18.14 -35.50
C ASP A 81 5.22 -17.10 -36.00
N PRO A 82 5.24 -16.72 -37.29
CA PRO A 82 4.30 -15.74 -37.84
C PRO A 82 2.84 -16.21 -37.82
N GLY A 83 2.59 -17.50 -37.55
CA GLY A 83 1.26 -18.05 -37.33
C GLY A 83 0.73 -17.89 -35.91
N PHE A 84 1.52 -17.37 -34.96
CA PHE A 84 1.01 -17.02 -33.64
C PHE A 84 0.11 -15.79 -33.75
N ASP A 85 -1.08 -15.89 -33.16
CA ASP A 85 -2.13 -14.89 -33.31
C ASP A 85 -2.72 -14.40 -31.98
N ARG A 86 -2.24 -14.96 -30.85
CA ARG A 86 -2.79 -14.74 -29.53
C ARG A 86 -1.70 -14.73 -28.46
N SER A 87 -1.95 -14.01 -27.38
CA SER A 87 -1.10 -14.00 -26.19
C SER A 87 -1.91 -14.34 -24.94
N ALA A 88 -1.34 -15.18 -24.08
CA ALA A 88 -1.84 -15.41 -22.73
C ALA A 88 -0.88 -14.70 -21.76
N SER A 89 -1.39 -13.74 -21.00
CA SER A 89 -0.60 -12.91 -20.10
C SER A 89 -0.86 -13.31 -18.65
N PHE A 90 0.21 -13.45 -17.89
CA PHE A 90 0.20 -13.72 -16.45
C PHE A 90 0.73 -12.51 -15.71
N ARG A 91 0.00 -12.04 -14.70
CA ARG A 91 0.41 -10.92 -13.85
C ARG A 91 0.42 -11.31 -12.38
N TRP A 92 1.42 -10.86 -11.63
CA TRP A 92 1.51 -11.08 -10.19
C TRP A 92 2.20 -9.93 -9.44
N GLY A 93 1.86 -9.78 -8.16
CA GLY A 93 2.29 -8.67 -7.31
C GLY A 93 3.61 -8.89 -6.57
N GLY A 94 4.52 -9.71 -7.11
CA GLY A 94 5.81 -10.06 -6.49
C GLY A 94 5.78 -11.19 -5.46
N ASP A 95 4.65 -11.86 -5.23
CA ASP A 95 4.62 -13.08 -4.40
C ASP A 95 5.32 -14.23 -5.15
N GLU A 96 6.27 -14.87 -4.50
CA GLU A 96 7.07 -15.92 -5.13
C GLU A 96 6.28 -17.19 -5.46
N ASP A 97 5.25 -17.52 -4.69
CA ASP A 97 4.38 -18.66 -5.02
C ASP A 97 3.50 -18.34 -6.24
N GLU A 98 3.12 -17.08 -6.44
CA GLU A 98 2.43 -16.60 -7.64
C GLU A 98 3.38 -16.59 -8.85
N MET A 99 4.61 -16.08 -8.70
CA MET A 99 5.66 -16.15 -9.71
C MET A 99 5.90 -17.60 -10.16
N LEU A 100 6.11 -18.52 -9.21
CA LEU A 100 6.33 -19.93 -9.53
C LEU A 100 5.11 -20.54 -10.22
N ALA A 101 3.89 -20.16 -9.84
CA ALA A 101 2.67 -20.60 -10.49
C ALA A 101 2.56 -20.07 -11.93
N ALA A 102 2.88 -18.79 -12.18
CA ALA A 102 2.96 -18.19 -13.52
C ALA A 102 3.98 -18.93 -14.39
N LEU A 103 5.23 -19.05 -13.93
CA LEU A 103 6.32 -19.70 -14.67
C LEU A 103 5.98 -21.14 -15.04
N CYS A 104 5.47 -21.93 -14.08
CA CYS A 104 5.07 -23.31 -14.34
C CYS A 104 3.92 -23.39 -15.37
N THR A 105 2.94 -22.49 -15.27
CA THR A 105 1.78 -22.45 -16.18
C THR A 105 2.18 -22.04 -17.58
N ALA A 106 2.98 -20.99 -17.72
CA ALA A 106 3.50 -20.53 -19.00
C ALA A 106 4.34 -21.63 -19.67
N ALA A 107 5.24 -22.29 -18.93
CA ALA A 107 6.02 -23.41 -19.46
C ALA A 107 5.14 -24.59 -19.92
N ALA A 108 4.11 -24.94 -19.16
CA ALA A 108 3.17 -26.00 -19.53
C ALA A 108 2.33 -25.65 -20.77
N LEU A 109 1.84 -24.41 -20.87
CA LEU A 109 1.13 -23.93 -22.07
C LEU A 109 2.05 -23.89 -23.29
N ALA A 110 3.27 -23.37 -23.13
CA ALA A 110 4.27 -23.34 -24.19
C ALA A 110 4.53 -24.76 -24.74
N LYS A 111 4.66 -25.76 -23.86
CA LYS A 111 4.87 -27.15 -24.27
C LYS A 111 3.66 -27.76 -24.98
N LEU A 112 2.45 -27.52 -24.47
CA LEU A 112 1.21 -28.05 -25.04
C LEU A 112 0.88 -27.45 -26.41
N LEU A 113 1.21 -26.18 -26.63
CA LEU A 113 0.80 -25.42 -27.81
C LEU A 113 1.90 -25.29 -28.86
N GLY A 114 3.13 -25.73 -28.57
CA GLY A 114 4.29 -25.44 -29.41
C GLY A 114 4.58 -23.93 -29.46
N ALA A 115 4.36 -23.26 -28.34
CA ALA A 115 4.41 -21.82 -28.18
C ALA A 115 5.74 -21.33 -27.60
N VAL A 116 5.92 -20.02 -27.58
CA VAL A 116 7.08 -19.34 -26.96
C VAL A 116 6.64 -18.50 -25.78
N VAL A 117 7.57 -18.23 -24.86
CA VAL A 117 7.33 -17.42 -23.66
C VAL A 117 8.15 -16.15 -23.75
N LEU A 118 7.55 -15.00 -23.42
CA LEU A 118 8.22 -13.72 -23.24
C LEU A 118 8.16 -13.36 -21.77
N ASP A 119 9.32 -13.21 -21.15
CA ASP A 119 9.49 -12.54 -19.86
C ASP A 119 9.89 -11.09 -20.16
N GLU A 120 9.13 -10.11 -19.66
CA GLU A 120 9.39 -8.70 -19.94
C GLU A 120 10.79 -8.27 -19.47
N GLU A 121 11.39 -8.93 -18.47
CA GLU A 121 12.75 -8.58 -18.03
C GLU A 121 13.85 -9.05 -19.00
N GLU A 122 13.57 -10.06 -19.83
CA GLU A 122 14.54 -10.61 -20.80
C GLU A 122 14.43 -9.94 -22.17
N ASP A 123 13.40 -9.10 -22.39
CA ASP A 123 13.09 -8.37 -23.63
C ASP A 123 13.00 -9.23 -24.91
N ARG A 124 13.00 -10.58 -24.79
CA ARG A 124 13.06 -11.51 -25.92
C ARG A 124 12.30 -12.81 -25.67
N PRO A 125 11.47 -13.29 -26.63
CA PRO A 125 10.80 -14.58 -26.51
C PRO A 125 11.79 -15.76 -26.50
N PHE A 126 11.45 -16.81 -25.76
CA PHE A 126 12.24 -18.04 -25.67
C PHE A 126 11.38 -19.30 -25.78
N PRO A 127 11.97 -20.43 -26.25
CA PRO A 127 11.22 -21.66 -26.50
C PRO A 127 10.74 -22.34 -25.21
N ALA A 128 9.74 -23.21 -25.35
CA ALA A 128 9.13 -23.97 -24.26
C ALA A 128 10.15 -24.70 -23.37
N ASP A 129 11.20 -25.30 -23.93
CA ASP A 129 12.19 -26.05 -23.12
C ASP A 129 13.00 -25.13 -22.20
N ARG A 130 13.33 -23.90 -22.65
CA ARG A 130 13.97 -22.88 -21.79
C ARG A 130 13.01 -22.42 -20.70
N ALA A 131 11.72 -22.26 -21.02
CA ALA A 131 10.69 -21.92 -20.02
C ALA A 131 10.57 -23.02 -18.94
N VAL A 132 10.61 -24.29 -19.33
CA VAL A 132 10.60 -25.42 -18.39
C VAL A 132 11.84 -25.41 -17.50
N GLU A 133 13.03 -25.19 -18.07
CA GLU A 133 14.27 -25.11 -17.29
C GLU A 133 14.22 -23.95 -16.29
N MET A 134 13.76 -22.78 -16.72
CA MET A 134 13.61 -21.60 -15.87
C MET A 134 12.64 -21.87 -14.71
N ALA A 135 11.47 -22.46 -14.98
CA ALA A 135 10.50 -22.83 -13.95
C ALA A 135 11.10 -23.83 -12.92
N ARG A 136 11.85 -24.84 -13.38
CA ARG A 136 12.54 -25.80 -12.49
C ARG A 136 13.59 -25.13 -11.62
N ARG A 137 14.46 -24.32 -12.23
CA ARG A 137 15.51 -23.59 -11.53
C ARG A 137 14.91 -22.69 -10.44
N SER A 138 13.86 -21.95 -10.77
CA SER A 138 13.15 -21.10 -9.79
C SER A 138 12.52 -21.93 -8.66
N LEU A 139 11.89 -23.06 -8.98
CA LEU A 139 11.35 -23.98 -7.96
C LEU A 139 12.42 -24.48 -6.99
N ASP A 140 13.59 -24.85 -7.50
CA ASP A 140 14.72 -25.35 -6.72
C ASP A 140 15.33 -24.26 -5.83
N VAL A 141 15.56 -23.06 -6.38
CA VAL A 141 16.08 -21.90 -5.62
C VAL A 141 15.14 -21.54 -4.47
N VAL A 142 13.83 -21.42 -4.75
CA VAL A 142 12.83 -21.09 -3.73
C VAL A 142 12.71 -22.21 -2.70
N GLN A 143 12.77 -23.49 -3.11
CA GLN A 143 12.75 -24.62 -2.19
C GLN A 143 13.99 -24.63 -1.27
N ALA A 144 15.18 -24.45 -1.83
CA ALA A 144 16.43 -24.40 -1.06
C ALA A 144 16.41 -23.27 -0.03
N ARG A 145 15.93 -22.07 -0.40
CA ARG A 145 15.76 -20.97 0.56
C ARG A 145 14.76 -21.32 1.66
N ARG A 146 13.62 -21.91 1.32
CA ARG A 146 12.60 -22.34 2.30
C ARG A 146 13.14 -23.40 3.26
N ASP A 147 13.93 -24.35 2.77
CA ASP A 147 14.54 -25.36 3.62
C ASP A 147 15.58 -24.75 4.54
N ALA A 148 16.37 -23.78 4.06
CA ALA A 148 17.30 -23.02 4.89
C ALA A 148 16.57 -22.20 5.98
N GLU A 149 15.47 -21.52 5.65
CA GLU A 149 14.63 -20.80 6.62
C GLU A 149 14.00 -21.75 7.65
N LYS A 150 13.50 -22.90 7.20
CA LYS A 150 12.94 -23.93 8.07
C LYS A 150 14.00 -24.46 9.04
N ALA A 151 15.23 -24.70 8.56
CA ALA A 151 16.36 -25.13 9.38
C ALA A 151 16.75 -24.06 10.42
N LYS A 152 16.63 -22.77 10.10
CA LYS A 152 16.85 -21.65 11.02
C LYS A 152 15.70 -21.41 12.00
N GLY A 153 14.58 -22.14 11.87
CA GLY A 153 13.35 -21.91 12.60
C GLY A 153 12.52 -20.84 11.93
N ARG A 154 11.49 -21.26 11.18
CA ARG A 154 10.62 -20.35 10.41
C ARG A 154 10.05 -19.25 11.32
N VAL A 155 10.44 -18.01 11.04
CA VAL A 155 9.75 -16.84 11.57
C VAL A 155 8.43 -16.69 10.82
N PRO A 156 7.29 -16.50 11.52
CA PRO A 156 6.01 -16.21 10.88
C PRO A 156 6.15 -15.03 9.91
N GLY A 157 5.64 -15.18 8.69
CA GLY A 157 5.70 -14.15 7.66
C GLY A 157 4.35 -13.48 7.45
N THR A 158 4.01 -13.14 6.22
CA THR A 158 2.79 -12.38 5.90
C THR A 158 1.68 -13.24 5.28
N ARG A 159 1.78 -14.58 5.33
CA ARG A 159 0.76 -15.49 4.77
C ARG A 159 -0.58 -15.39 5.53
N PRO A 160 -1.72 -15.75 4.94
CA PRO A 160 -3.03 -15.75 5.63
C PRO A 160 -3.03 -16.50 6.97
N ALA A 161 -2.32 -17.63 7.06
CA ALA A 161 -2.18 -18.38 8.31
C ALA A 161 -1.39 -17.61 9.39
N ASP A 162 -0.34 -16.88 8.99
CA ASP A 162 0.48 -16.07 9.89
C ASP A 162 -0.31 -14.81 10.34
N ILE A 163 -1.04 -14.18 9.43
CA ILE A 163 -2.00 -13.10 9.76
C ILE A 163 -3.00 -13.57 10.83
N LYS A 164 -3.63 -14.73 10.61
CA LYS A 164 -4.58 -15.32 11.57
C LYS A 164 -3.91 -15.58 12.92
N ARG A 165 -2.64 -15.96 12.96
CA ARG A 165 -1.86 -16.10 14.19
C ARG A 165 -1.67 -14.76 14.90
N TYR A 166 -1.35 -13.68 14.18
CA TYR A 166 -1.17 -12.35 14.78
C TYR A 166 -2.48 -11.80 15.36
N VAL A 167 -3.61 -12.01 14.69
CA VAL A 167 -4.91 -11.52 15.18
C VAL A 167 -5.65 -12.51 16.10
N LYS A 168 -5.06 -13.67 16.39
CA LYS A 168 -5.69 -14.72 17.22
C LYS A 168 -6.17 -14.22 18.59
N PRO A 169 -5.40 -13.41 19.37
CA PRO A 169 -5.88 -12.90 20.65
C PRO A 169 -7.17 -12.07 20.52
N LEU A 170 -7.25 -11.28 19.43
CA LEU A 170 -8.42 -10.48 19.14
C LEU A 170 -9.62 -11.34 18.73
N LEU A 171 -9.42 -12.33 17.85
CA LEU A 171 -10.49 -13.25 17.44
C LEU A 171 -11.06 -14.06 18.61
N ALA A 172 -10.23 -14.41 19.60
CA ALA A 172 -10.70 -15.10 20.80
C ALA A 172 -11.59 -14.20 21.67
N LEU A 173 -11.31 -12.90 21.70
CA LEU A 173 -12.06 -11.90 22.46
C LEU A 173 -13.31 -11.41 21.72
N ARG A 174 -13.29 -11.45 20.39
CA ARG A 174 -14.25 -10.79 19.51
C ARG A 174 -14.92 -11.79 18.58
N PRO A 175 -16.04 -12.39 19.03
CA PRO A 175 -16.76 -13.32 18.18
C PRO A 175 -17.30 -12.62 16.93
N ASP A 176 -17.62 -11.32 17.01
CA ASP A 176 -18.06 -10.46 15.90
C ASP A 176 -16.96 -10.07 14.89
N LEU A 177 -15.78 -10.69 14.97
CA LEU A 177 -14.72 -10.60 13.95
C LEU A 177 -14.39 -11.98 13.38
N THR A 178 -14.06 -12.03 12.09
CA THR A 178 -13.49 -13.23 11.46
C THR A 178 -12.38 -12.88 10.48
N VAL A 179 -11.52 -13.84 10.16
CA VAL A 179 -10.56 -13.71 9.07
C VAL A 179 -11.08 -14.48 7.86
N ALA A 180 -11.30 -13.76 6.76
CA ALA A 180 -11.58 -14.31 5.44
C ALA A 180 -10.37 -14.03 4.55
N ASP A 181 -9.56 -15.06 4.32
CA ASP A 181 -8.29 -14.96 3.60
C ASP A 181 -7.33 -13.91 4.25
N ARG A 182 -7.10 -12.77 3.58
CA ARG A 182 -6.27 -11.65 4.08
C ARG A 182 -7.09 -10.49 4.65
N ALA A 183 -8.39 -10.67 4.85
CA ALA A 183 -9.26 -9.66 5.44
C ALA A 183 -9.67 -10.05 6.86
N LEU A 184 -9.49 -9.16 7.83
CA LEU A 184 -10.13 -9.26 9.15
C LEU A 184 -11.41 -8.41 9.11
N VAL A 185 -12.57 -9.06 9.16
CA VAL A 185 -13.86 -8.48 8.80
C VAL A 185 -14.83 -8.47 9.98
N ILE A 186 -15.69 -7.46 10.02
CA ILE A 186 -16.81 -7.34 10.97
C ILE A 186 -17.97 -8.24 10.50
N ARG A 187 -18.55 -9.04 11.40
CA ARG A 187 -19.74 -9.87 11.12
C ARG A 187 -21.01 -9.35 11.83
N PRO A 188 -22.21 -9.67 11.31
CA PRO A 188 -22.45 -10.20 9.96
C PRO A 188 -22.04 -9.19 8.89
N VAL A 189 -21.72 -9.70 7.70
CA VAL A 189 -21.54 -8.89 6.49
C VAL A 189 -22.86 -8.88 5.75
N ARG A 190 -23.40 -7.70 5.42
CA ARG A 190 -24.62 -7.58 4.62
C ARG A 190 -24.29 -7.03 3.24
N HIS A 191 -24.48 -5.73 3.05
CA HIS A 191 -24.24 -5.02 1.80
C HIS A 191 -22.79 -4.54 1.70
N VAL A 192 -22.10 -4.42 2.83
CA VAL A 192 -20.80 -3.75 2.92
C VAL A 192 -19.80 -4.58 3.72
N LEU A 193 -18.69 -4.92 3.09
CA LEU A 193 -17.54 -5.48 3.79
C LEU A 193 -16.81 -4.37 4.56
N ARG A 194 -16.73 -4.50 5.89
CA ARG A 194 -16.06 -3.55 6.77
C ARG A 194 -14.95 -4.25 7.54
N GLY A 195 -13.75 -3.67 7.57
CA GLY A 195 -12.65 -4.24 8.35
C GLY A 195 -11.27 -3.80 7.92
N ALA A 196 -10.29 -4.69 8.11
CA ALA A 196 -8.91 -4.52 7.72
C ALA A 196 -8.54 -5.49 6.59
N PHE A 197 -7.77 -5.01 5.62
CA PHE A 197 -7.09 -5.85 4.64
C PHE A 197 -5.59 -5.77 4.85
N PHE A 198 -4.95 -6.93 4.92
CA PHE A 198 -3.50 -7.04 5.07
C PHE A 198 -2.90 -7.18 3.67
N ASP A 199 -2.55 -6.08 3.05
CA ASP A 199 -1.99 -6.07 1.70
C ASP A 199 -0.56 -6.56 1.70
N ARG A 200 -0.18 -7.35 0.69
CA ARG A 200 1.19 -7.83 0.58
C ARG A 200 2.13 -6.67 0.29
N THR A 201 3.39 -6.88 0.63
CA THR A 201 4.49 -6.11 0.06
C THR A 201 5.41 -7.08 -0.68
N GLY A 202 6.39 -6.58 -1.43
CA GLY A 202 7.44 -7.44 -1.98
C GLY A 202 8.30 -8.14 -0.91
N ASP A 203 8.15 -7.78 0.37
CA ASP A 203 8.85 -8.40 1.49
C ASP A 203 7.96 -9.48 2.16
N PRO A 204 8.41 -10.75 2.26
CA PRO A 204 7.64 -11.84 2.88
C PRO A 204 7.40 -11.66 4.38
N TYR A 205 8.08 -10.70 5.01
CA TYR A 205 7.95 -10.32 6.41
C TYR A 205 7.35 -8.92 6.59
N SER A 206 6.85 -8.29 5.52
CA SER A 206 6.11 -7.05 5.63
C SER A 206 4.76 -7.08 4.92
N PHE A 207 3.75 -6.51 5.58
CA PHE A 207 2.45 -6.23 4.96
C PHE A 207 2.03 -4.81 5.28
N SER A 208 1.24 -4.20 4.39
CA SER A 208 0.56 -2.94 4.70
C SER A 208 -0.86 -3.22 5.18
N VAL A 209 -1.35 -2.43 6.14
CA VAL A 209 -2.73 -2.53 6.60
C VAL A 209 -3.55 -1.45 5.93
N SER A 210 -4.63 -1.85 5.28
CA SER A 210 -5.62 -0.92 4.73
C SER A 210 -6.92 -1.09 5.48
N ARG A 211 -7.57 0.01 5.83
CA ARG A 211 -9.00 -0.05 6.16
C ARG A 211 -9.73 -0.42 4.87
N ILE A 212 -10.71 -1.31 4.95
CA ILE A 212 -11.58 -1.66 3.84
C ILE A 212 -13.03 -1.29 4.14
N LEU A 213 -13.66 -0.69 3.14
CA LEU A 213 -15.09 -0.45 3.04
C LEU A 213 -15.49 -0.82 1.61
N VAL A 214 -16.06 -2.02 1.41
CA VAL A 214 -16.33 -2.58 0.07
C VAL A 214 -17.82 -2.77 -0.11
N PRO A 215 -18.49 -2.02 -1.01
CA PRO A 215 -19.86 -2.31 -1.38
C PRO A 215 -19.90 -3.62 -2.18
N LEU A 216 -20.58 -4.64 -1.66
CA LEU A 216 -20.62 -5.98 -2.30
C LEU A 216 -21.52 -6.01 -3.55
N TYR A 217 -22.38 -5.01 -3.72
CA TYR A 217 -23.28 -4.85 -4.86
C TYR A 217 -22.64 -4.16 -6.08
N ASP A 218 -21.35 -3.82 -6.02
CA ASP A 218 -20.62 -3.18 -7.12
C ASP A 218 -19.52 -4.12 -7.65
N ALA A 219 -19.39 -4.21 -8.98
CA ALA A 219 -18.58 -5.24 -9.66
C ALA A 219 -17.09 -4.90 -9.73
N HIS A 220 -16.73 -3.67 -9.41
CA HIS A 220 -15.35 -3.22 -9.53
C HIS A 220 -14.60 -3.56 -8.24
N PHE A 221 -13.83 -4.65 -8.29
CA PHE A 221 -12.88 -5.00 -7.23
C PHE A 221 -11.96 -3.80 -6.91
N ASP A 222 -11.64 -2.94 -7.87
CA ASP A 222 -10.81 -1.75 -7.63
C ASP A 222 -11.46 -0.69 -6.73
N ILE A 223 -12.76 -0.80 -6.43
CA ILE A 223 -13.48 0.08 -5.48
C ILE A 223 -13.26 -0.39 -4.02
N PHE A 224 -12.19 -1.12 -3.73
CA PHE A 224 -11.70 -1.18 -2.36
C PHE A 224 -11.30 0.25 -1.96
N LEU A 225 -12.08 0.90 -1.09
CA LEU A 225 -11.60 2.06 -0.34
C LEU A 225 -10.48 1.59 0.59
N ARG A 226 -9.28 1.36 0.05
CA ARG A 226 -8.06 1.00 0.75
C ARG A 226 -7.40 2.27 1.23
N ASP A 227 -7.89 2.77 2.35
CA ASP A 227 -7.16 3.81 3.05
C ASP A 227 -6.01 3.13 3.80
N ARG A 228 -4.81 3.18 3.21
CA ARG A 228 -3.59 2.65 3.84
C ARG A 228 -3.42 3.32 5.20
N VAL A 229 -3.44 2.51 6.25
CA VAL A 229 -3.20 2.94 7.61
C VAL A 229 -1.70 3.16 7.76
N ARG A 230 -1.32 4.39 8.07
CA ARG A 230 0.09 4.73 8.35
C ARG A 230 0.47 4.19 9.73
N GLY A 231 1.70 3.71 9.88
CA GLY A 231 2.29 3.39 11.19
C GLY A 231 2.03 1.99 11.73
N ALA A 232 1.12 1.19 11.13
CA ALA A 232 1.00 -0.22 11.49
C ALA A 232 2.35 -0.91 11.23
N GLY A 233 2.92 -1.54 12.27
CA GLY A 233 4.26 -2.13 12.25
C GLY A 233 4.52 -2.87 10.95
N ARG A 234 5.59 -2.48 10.25
CA ARG A 234 5.85 -2.98 8.90
C ARG A 234 6.41 -4.39 8.95
N ASP A 235 7.27 -4.66 9.93
CA ASP A 235 8.10 -5.86 9.92
C ASP A 235 7.59 -6.83 10.99
N VAL A 236 7.04 -7.96 10.55
CA VAL A 236 6.28 -8.88 11.42
C VAL A 236 7.11 -9.56 12.52
N TRP A 237 8.44 -9.44 12.42
CA TRP A 237 9.41 -10.00 13.35
C TRP A 237 9.87 -9.01 14.43
N GLU A 238 9.43 -7.74 14.38
CA GLU A 238 9.71 -6.79 15.46
C GLU A 238 9.09 -7.27 16.79
N GLN A 239 9.81 -7.11 17.90
CA GLN A 239 9.43 -7.63 19.23
C GLN A 239 8.01 -7.24 19.66
N HIS A 240 7.55 -6.05 19.27
CA HIS A 240 6.24 -5.51 19.67
C HIS A 240 5.22 -5.46 18.54
N PHE A 241 5.53 -6.08 17.40
CA PHE A 241 4.71 -6.04 16.19
C PHE A 241 3.25 -6.41 16.45
N GLN A 242 2.99 -7.57 17.08
CA GLN A 242 1.61 -8.04 17.28
C GLN A 242 0.78 -7.06 18.11
N MET A 243 1.36 -6.49 19.18
CA MET A 243 0.65 -5.56 20.06
C MET A 243 0.36 -4.25 19.35
N LEU A 244 1.32 -3.77 18.55
CA LEU A 244 1.14 -2.58 17.73
C LEU A 244 0.11 -2.77 16.64
N LEU A 245 0.12 -3.92 15.97
CA LEU A 245 -0.88 -4.27 14.98
C LEU A 245 -2.28 -4.20 15.59
N LEU A 246 -2.48 -4.83 16.74
CA LEU A 246 -3.80 -4.87 17.40
C LEU A 246 -4.27 -3.49 17.87
N ASP A 247 -3.39 -2.65 18.42
CA ASP A 247 -3.73 -1.26 18.79
C ASP A 247 -4.09 -0.41 17.55
N HIS A 248 -3.30 -0.50 16.47
CA HIS A 248 -3.58 0.21 15.22
C HIS A 248 -4.89 -0.24 14.57
N LEU A 249 -5.21 -1.53 14.60
CA LEU A 249 -6.47 -2.05 14.11
C LEU A 249 -7.66 -1.42 14.86
N ALA A 250 -7.58 -1.30 16.19
CA ALA A 250 -8.64 -0.69 16.99
C ALA A 250 -8.91 0.76 16.56
N GLU A 251 -7.86 1.59 16.58
CA GLU A 251 -7.97 3.04 16.41
C GLU A 251 -8.24 3.44 14.95
N HIS A 252 -7.46 2.90 14.01
CA HIS A 252 -7.42 3.44 12.64
C HIS A 252 -8.30 2.67 11.66
N VAL A 253 -8.65 1.42 12.01
CA VAL A 253 -9.50 0.59 11.17
C VAL A 253 -10.89 0.46 11.77
N PHE A 254 -11.02 -0.19 12.91
CA PHE A 254 -12.31 -0.64 13.42
C PHE A 254 -13.14 0.47 14.07
N ALA A 255 -12.53 1.44 14.75
CA ALA A 255 -13.25 2.62 15.23
C ALA A 255 -13.96 3.39 14.09
N PRO A 256 -13.27 3.79 13.01
CA PRO A 256 -13.93 4.48 11.90
C PRO A 256 -14.79 3.56 11.02
N ALA A 257 -14.39 2.29 10.80
CA ALA A 257 -15.19 1.36 9.98
C ALA A 257 -16.50 0.96 10.69
N GLY A 258 -16.47 0.77 12.00
CA GLY A 258 -17.64 0.42 12.81
C GLY A 258 -18.72 1.50 12.87
N GLN A 259 -18.35 2.76 12.62
CA GLN A 259 -19.29 3.89 12.51
C GLN A 259 -20.07 3.90 11.20
N VAL A 260 -19.57 3.26 10.15
CA VAL A 260 -20.27 3.17 8.86
C VAL A 260 -21.31 2.07 8.95
N ARG A 261 -22.58 2.46 9.06
CA ARG A 261 -23.70 1.54 9.27
C ARG A 261 -24.77 1.56 8.19
N THR A 262 -24.86 2.64 7.43
CA THR A 262 -25.90 2.84 6.42
C THR A 262 -25.25 3.01 5.05
N LEU A 263 -25.98 2.67 3.99
CA LEU A 263 -25.51 2.91 2.62
C LEU A 263 -25.31 4.40 2.31
N SER A 264 -26.08 5.29 2.94
CA SER A 264 -25.82 6.73 2.89
C SER A 264 -24.46 7.12 3.46
N ALA A 265 -24.06 6.53 4.60
CA ALA A 265 -22.74 6.79 5.19
C ALA A 265 -21.61 6.21 4.32
N VAL A 266 -21.85 5.09 3.64
CA VAL A 266 -20.92 4.54 2.63
C VAL A 266 -20.78 5.51 1.46
N ALA A 267 -21.89 5.98 0.90
CA ALA A 267 -21.92 6.92 -0.23
C ALA A 267 -21.15 8.22 0.10
N GLU A 268 -21.39 8.81 1.27
CA GLU A 268 -20.67 9.98 1.75
C GLU A 268 -19.16 9.74 1.84
N ARG A 269 -18.75 8.56 2.33
CA ARG A 269 -17.34 8.22 2.48
C ARG A 269 -16.64 7.98 1.14
N LEU A 270 -17.32 7.32 0.21
CA LEU A 270 -16.87 7.14 -1.17
C LEU A 270 -16.72 8.50 -1.86
N ALA A 271 -17.75 9.36 -1.79
CA ALA A 271 -17.76 10.70 -2.38
C ALA A 271 -16.63 11.59 -1.82
N GLY A 272 -16.41 11.54 -0.51
CA GLY A 272 -15.31 12.27 0.13
C GLY A 272 -13.92 11.74 -0.26
N THR A 273 -13.79 10.44 -0.52
CA THR A 273 -12.51 9.84 -0.93
C THR A 273 -12.19 10.17 -2.38
N PHE A 274 -13.17 10.06 -3.29
CA PHE A 274 -13.04 10.48 -4.68
C PHE A 274 -12.53 11.92 -4.79
N ARG A 275 -13.15 12.85 -4.05
CA ARG A 275 -12.74 14.26 -4.00
C ARG A 275 -11.30 14.46 -3.51
N ARG A 276 -10.83 13.64 -2.57
CA ARG A 276 -9.44 13.72 -2.07
C ARG A 276 -8.40 13.12 -3.03
N GLN A 277 -8.76 12.09 -3.79
CA GLN A 277 -7.84 11.36 -4.66
C GLN A 277 -7.75 11.93 -6.08
N GLY A 278 -8.60 12.90 -6.43
CA GLY A 278 -8.41 13.71 -7.64
C GLY A 278 -8.92 13.08 -8.94
N GLY A 279 -9.89 12.17 -8.87
CA GLY A 279 -10.70 11.84 -10.04
C GLY A 279 -10.53 10.44 -10.65
N ASP A 280 -10.14 9.41 -9.90
CA ASP A 280 -10.15 8.04 -10.44
C ASP A 280 -11.58 7.66 -10.90
N ASN A 281 -11.72 7.35 -12.20
CA ASN A 281 -12.99 7.13 -12.88
C ASN A 281 -13.81 5.99 -12.27
N ALA A 282 -13.18 4.98 -11.65
CA ALA A 282 -13.92 3.87 -11.04
C ALA A 282 -14.70 4.30 -9.79
N LEU A 283 -14.19 5.28 -9.03
CA LEU A 283 -14.71 5.61 -7.70
C LEU A 283 -15.91 6.56 -7.69
N PHE A 284 -16.18 7.34 -8.75
CA PHE A 284 -17.28 8.31 -8.71
C PHE A 284 -18.66 7.73 -9.00
N LYS A 285 -18.76 6.54 -9.59
CA LYS A 285 -20.03 5.85 -9.84
C LYS A 285 -20.64 5.26 -8.56
N ALA A 286 -19.80 4.67 -7.71
CA ALA A 286 -20.24 3.97 -6.50
C ALA A 286 -21.06 4.83 -5.51
N PRO A 287 -20.72 6.10 -5.23
CA PRO A 287 -21.57 6.96 -4.39
C PRO A 287 -23.01 7.10 -4.90
N VAL A 288 -23.22 7.23 -6.21
CA VAL A 288 -24.54 7.42 -6.81
C VAL A 288 -25.40 6.19 -6.55
N ARG A 289 -24.90 5.00 -6.90
CA ARG A 289 -25.60 3.74 -6.67
C ARG A 289 -25.87 3.50 -5.18
N ALA A 290 -24.90 3.79 -4.31
CA ALA A 290 -25.07 3.69 -2.87
C ALA A 290 -26.18 4.63 -2.33
N PHE A 291 -26.30 5.86 -2.85
CA PHE A 291 -27.40 6.76 -2.49
C PHE A 291 -28.76 6.27 -3.01
N ILE A 292 -28.84 5.75 -4.23
CA ILE A 292 -30.09 5.19 -4.78
C ILE A 292 -30.56 3.99 -3.95
N LEU A 293 -29.67 3.02 -3.69
CA LEU A 293 -29.97 1.84 -2.87
C LEU A 293 -30.29 2.21 -1.41
N ALA A 294 -29.75 3.32 -0.91
CA ALA A 294 -30.12 3.88 0.39
C ALA A 294 -31.53 4.52 0.43
N GLY A 295 -32.23 4.60 -0.70
CA GLY A 295 -33.51 5.30 -0.82
C GLY A 295 -33.38 6.82 -0.71
N ALA A 296 -32.26 7.38 -1.19
CA ALA A 296 -31.96 8.81 -1.15
C ALA A 296 -31.52 9.35 -2.55
N PRO A 297 -32.33 9.18 -3.61
CA PRO A 297 -31.99 9.62 -4.96
C PRO A 297 -31.72 11.12 -5.06
N GLU A 298 -32.37 11.95 -4.24
CA GLU A 298 -32.13 13.39 -4.17
C GLU A 298 -30.69 13.74 -3.76
N ARG A 299 -30.07 12.90 -2.92
CA ARG A 299 -28.67 13.06 -2.52
C ARG A 299 -27.71 12.63 -3.62
N ALA A 300 -28.10 11.61 -4.39
CA ALA A 300 -27.35 11.19 -5.57
C ALA A 300 -27.33 12.29 -6.64
N GLU A 301 -28.48 12.92 -6.89
CA GLU A 301 -28.61 14.06 -7.80
C GLU A 301 -27.76 15.26 -7.34
N ALA A 302 -27.86 15.65 -6.08
CA ALA A 302 -27.04 16.73 -5.53
C ALA A 302 -25.53 16.46 -5.64
N TYR A 303 -25.11 15.19 -5.43
CA TYR A 303 -23.72 14.79 -5.64
C TYR A 303 -23.28 14.93 -7.11
N LEU A 304 -24.14 14.54 -8.07
CA LEU A 304 -23.86 14.70 -9.50
C LEU A 304 -23.81 16.17 -9.93
N ASP A 305 -24.65 17.03 -9.35
CA ASP A 305 -24.60 18.48 -9.57
C ASP A 305 -23.29 19.10 -9.09
N ASP A 306 -22.85 18.73 -7.89
CA ASP A 306 -21.57 19.16 -7.34
C ASP A 306 -20.41 18.68 -8.21
N LEU A 307 -20.42 17.41 -8.63
CA LEU A 307 -19.41 16.87 -9.54
C LEU A 307 -19.38 17.59 -10.89
N ALA A 308 -20.54 17.91 -11.46
CA ALA A 308 -20.63 18.63 -12.73
C ALA A 308 -20.04 20.04 -12.60
N ARG A 309 -20.29 20.70 -11.46
CA ARG A 309 -19.73 22.02 -11.15
C ARG A 309 -18.20 21.95 -11.01
N ASP A 310 -17.71 20.98 -10.26
CA ASP A 310 -16.28 20.79 -9.98
C ASP A 310 -15.48 20.35 -11.22
N ASN A 311 -16.16 19.79 -12.24
CA ASN A 311 -15.56 19.28 -13.47
C ASN A 311 -16.11 19.97 -14.73
N ALA A 312 -16.57 21.21 -14.60
CA ALA A 312 -17.17 21.96 -15.71
C ALA A 312 -16.21 22.14 -16.92
N ASP A 313 -14.91 22.09 -16.67
CA ASP A 313 -13.83 22.17 -17.66
C ASP A 313 -13.41 20.81 -18.24
N ARG A 314 -14.05 19.70 -17.84
CA ARG A 314 -13.69 18.33 -18.25
C ARG A 314 -14.85 17.64 -19.00
N PRO A 315 -14.94 17.79 -20.34
CA PRO A 315 -16.06 17.25 -21.12
C PRO A 315 -16.28 15.73 -20.99
N HIS A 316 -15.21 14.95 -20.81
CA HIS A 316 -15.33 13.50 -20.61
C HIS A 316 -16.02 13.18 -19.27
N MET A 317 -15.74 13.94 -18.21
CA MET A 317 -16.42 13.79 -16.92
C MET A 317 -17.88 14.18 -17.03
N LEU A 318 -18.20 15.28 -17.72
CA LEU A 318 -19.60 15.69 -17.92
C LEU A 318 -20.41 14.63 -18.68
N ARG A 319 -19.82 13.96 -19.69
CA ARG A 319 -20.46 12.82 -20.36
C ARG A 319 -20.72 11.66 -19.39
N ALA A 320 -19.72 11.29 -18.59
CA ALA A 320 -19.88 10.20 -17.63
C ALA A 320 -20.86 10.53 -16.50
N ILE A 321 -20.95 11.80 -16.08
CA ILE A 321 -21.97 12.31 -15.16
C ILE A 321 -23.36 12.20 -15.79
N GLN A 322 -23.52 12.54 -17.07
CA GLN A 322 -24.79 12.41 -17.78
C GLN A 322 -25.22 10.95 -17.90
N GLU A 323 -24.28 10.03 -18.16
CA GLU A 323 -24.55 8.58 -18.11
C GLU A 323 -25.05 8.17 -16.72
N LEU A 324 -24.41 8.63 -15.65
CA LEU A 324 -24.84 8.32 -14.28
C LEU A 324 -26.20 8.92 -13.91
N ARG A 325 -26.61 10.04 -14.50
CA ARG A 325 -27.97 10.56 -14.29
C ARG A 325 -29.02 9.58 -14.80
N SER A 326 -28.74 8.85 -15.88
CA SER A 326 -29.67 7.83 -16.38
C SER A 326 -29.86 6.66 -15.39
N GLU A 327 -28.92 6.42 -14.46
CA GLU A 327 -29.10 5.43 -13.39
C GLU A 327 -30.18 5.85 -12.38
N LEU A 328 -30.44 7.16 -12.22
CA LEU A 328 -31.49 7.66 -11.33
C LEU A 328 -32.90 7.33 -11.84
N ASP A 329 -33.05 7.16 -13.16
CA ASP A 329 -34.32 6.87 -13.83
C ASP A 329 -34.59 5.36 -13.95
N ARG A 330 -33.65 4.51 -13.51
CA ARG A 330 -33.81 3.05 -13.60
C ARG A 330 -34.90 2.53 -12.68
N ASP A 331 -35.52 1.44 -13.10
CA ASP A 331 -36.45 0.70 -12.25
C ASP A 331 -35.72 0.19 -10.99
N ILE A 332 -36.23 0.58 -9.82
CA ILE A 332 -35.60 0.27 -8.54
C ILE A 332 -35.58 -1.24 -8.27
N ALA A 333 -36.61 -1.99 -8.69
CA ALA A 333 -36.66 -3.43 -8.45
C ALA A 333 -35.63 -4.17 -9.32
N GLU A 334 -35.46 -3.76 -10.58
CA GLU A 334 -34.39 -4.26 -11.45
C GLU A 334 -33.00 -3.97 -10.86
N LEU A 335 -32.78 -2.73 -10.40
CA LEU A 335 -31.51 -2.31 -9.80
C LEU A 335 -31.17 -3.12 -8.53
N CYS A 336 -32.16 -3.35 -7.65
CA CYS A 336 -31.99 -4.17 -6.45
C CYS A 336 -31.70 -5.64 -6.79
N ALA A 337 -32.39 -6.21 -7.79
CA ALA A 337 -32.14 -7.57 -8.23
C ALA A 337 -30.71 -7.75 -8.79
N GLU A 338 -30.25 -6.80 -9.61
CA GLU A 338 -28.87 -6.75 -10.13
C GLU A 338 -27.86 -6.63 -8.98
N ALA A 339 -28.13 -5.77 -8.01
CA ALA A 339 -27.28 -5.54 -6.85
C ALA A 339 -27.16 -6.80 -5.97
N HIS A 340 -28.26 -7.49 -5.66
CA HIS A 340 -28.24 -8.74 -4.89
C HIS A 340 -27.50 -9.87 -5.61
N ALA A 341 -27.66 -9.99 -6.93
CA ALA A 341 -26.92 -10.97 -7.72
C ALA A 341 -25.41 -10.75 -7.58
N ARG A 342 -24.96 -9.49 -7.67
CA ARG A 342 -23.55 -9.14 -7.47
C ARG A 342 -23.07 -9.39 -6.05
N GLU A 343 -23.89 -9.09 -5.03
CA GLU A 343 -23.53 -9.40 -3.64
C GLU A 343 -23.23 -10.89 -3.48
N ALA A 344 -24.09 -11.76 -4.03
CA ALA A 344 -23.88 -13.20 -4.00
C ALA A 344 -22.59 -13.63 -4.71
N GLU A 345 -22.30 -13.07 -5.88
CA GLU A 345 -21.05 -13.32 -6.63
C GLU A 345 -19.81 -12.89 -5.82
N MET A 346 -19.82 -11.67 -5.28
CA MET A 346 -18.74 -11.11 -4.49
C MET A 346 -18.50 -11.87 -3.19
N VAL A 347 -19.57 -12.31 -2.53
CA VAL A 347 -19.49 -13.15 -1.33
C VAL A 347 -18.81 -14.47 -1.63
N VAL A 348 -19.04 -15.06 -2.80
CA VAL A 348 -18.35 -16.27 -3.23
C VAL A 348 -16.88 -15.99 -3.52
N ALA A 349 -16.59 -14.94 -4.30
CA ALA A 349 -15.23 -14.57 -4.67
C ALA A 349 -14.35 -14.24 -3.45
N LEU A 350 -14.92 -13.55 -2.45
CA LEU A 350 -14.22 -13.14 -1.23
C LEU A 350 -14.30 -14.18 -0.10
N LYS A 351 -14.89 -15.36 -0.34
CA LYS A 351 -15.02 -16.45 0.64
C LYS A 351 -15.77 -16.03 1.93
N LEU A 352 -16.80 -15.20 1.78
CA LEU A 352 -17.57 -14.61 2.89
C LEU A 352 -18.84 -15.39 3.24
N GLN A 353 -19.14 -16.52 2.58
CA GLN A 353 -20.42 -17.24 2.69
C GLN A 353 -20.80 -17.58 4.14
N SER A 354 -19.82 -17.84 5.01
CA SER A 354 -20.06 -18.21 6.42
C SER A 354 -20.41 -17.03 7.33
N VAL A 355 -20.24 -15.79 6.86
CA VAL A 355 -20.50 -14.57 7.63
C VAL A 355 -21.42 -13.59 6.89
N TRP A 356 -21.81 -13.90 5.67
CA TRP A 356 -22.76 -13.12 4.88
C TRP A 356 -24.20 -13.41 5.33
N GLU A 357 -24.95 -12.36 5.58
CA GLU A 357 -26.38 -12.39 5.89
C GLU A 357 -27.10 -11.55 4.83
N PRO A 358 -27.74 -12.17 3.81
CA PRO A 358 -28.51 -11.43 2.82
C PRO A 358 -29.59 -10.58 3.49
N SER A 359 -29.71 -9.32 3.08
CA SER A 359 -30.70 -8.37 3.58
C SER A 359 -31.30 -7.55 2.45
N PRO A 360 -32.53 -7.03 2.59
CA PRO A 360 -33.07 -6.07 1.63
C PRO A 360 -32.34 -4.73 1.72
N PHE A 361 -32.19 -4.06 0.58
CA PHE A 361 -31.72 -2.68 0.52
C PHE A 361 -32.73 -1.73 1.18
N PRO A 362 -32.28 -0.59 1.75
CA PRO A 362 -33.17 0.41 2.33
C PRO A 362 -34.29 0.89 1.38
N VAL A 363 -34.02 0.99 0.08
CA VAL A 363 -35.04 1.41 -0.91
C VAL A 363 -36.19 0.40 -1.06
N GLU A 364 -36.00 -0.86 -0.68
CA GLU A 364 -37.02 -1.92 -0.73
C GLU A 364 -37.92 -1.97 0.51
N GLU A 365 -37.58 -1.19 1.54
CA GLU A 365 -38.17 -1.30 2.86
C GLU A 365 -38.69 0.05 3.38
N PRO A 366 -39.76 0.07 4.19
CA PRO A 366 -40.20 1.29 4.85
C PRO A 366 -39.10 1.85 5.77
N LYS A 367 -38.92 3.18 5.78
CA LYS A 367 -37.88 3.88 6.58
C LYS A 367 -37.80 3.44 8.04
N ALA A 368 -38.95 3.15 8.66
CA ALA A 368 -39.03 2.69 10.06
C ALA A 368 -38.35 1.32 10.32
N SER A 369 -38.09 0.54 9.28
CA SER A 369 -37.51 -0.80 9.38
C SER A 369 -36.02 -0.88 9.04
N HIS A 370 -35.44 0.20 8.47
CA HIS A 370 -34.06 0.24 7.95
C HIS A 370 -33.04 -0.19 9.00
N ALA A 371 -33.09 0.40 10.20
CA ALA A 371 -32.15 0.11 11.28
C ALA A 371 -32.12 -1.36 11.73
N ARG A 372 -33.22 -2.09 11.53
CA ARG A 372 -33.35 -3.49 11.92
C ARG A 372 -32.97 -4.44 10.78
N ARG A 373 -33.40 -4.11 9.55
CA ARG A 373 -33.40 -5.04 8.42
C ARG A 373 -32.31 -4.79 7.39
N CYS A 374 -31.83 -3.56 7.26
CA CYS A 374 -30.96 -3.15 6.16
C CYS A 374 -29.60 -2.65 6.66
N ASP A 375 -29.59 -1.87 7.75
CA ASP A 375 -28.36 -1.30 8.30
C ASP A 375 -27.37 -2.39 8.75
N GLU A 376 -26.09 -2.09 8.63
CA GLU A 376 -25.04 -2.94 9.16
C GLU A 376 -25.08 -2.97 10.70
N ALA A 377 -24.72 -4.14 11.25
CA ALA A 377 -24.71 -4.36 12.69
C ALA A 377 -23.82 -3.30 13.40
N PRO A 378 -24.28 -2.74 14.53
CA PRO A 378 -23.44 -1.88 15.36
C PRO A 378 -22.17 -2.60 15.75
N PHE A 379 -21.04 -1.91 15.70
CA PHE A 379 -19.75 -2.46 16.09
C PHE A 379 -19.15 -1.62 17.21
N SER A 380 -18.89 -2.26 18.35
CA SER A 380 -18.17 -1.65 19.46
C SER A 380 -16.69 -1.99 19.36
N ILE A 381 -15.78 -1.05 19.58
CA ILE A 381 -14.35 -1.39 19.70
C ILE A 381 -14.02 -2.07 21.03
N ARG A 382 -14.97 -2.17 21.96
CA ARG A 382 -14.79 -2.83 23.27
C ARG A 382 -15.61 -4.12 23.38
N PRO A 383 -15.06 -5.18 24.00
CA PRO A 383 -13.70 -5.26 24.54
C PRO A 383 -12.63 -5.27 23.43
N TRP A 384 -11.40 -4.92 23.76
CA TRP A 384 -10.25 -5.02 22.86
C TRP A 384 -9.06 -5.62 23.61
N VAL A 385 -8.08 -6.14 22.88
CA VAL A 385 -6.85 -6.62 23.49
C VAL A 385 -6.17 -5.44 24.17
N GLN A 386 -5.85 -5.59 25.47
CA GLN A 386 -5.20 -4.53 26.22
C GLN A 386 -3.80 -4.28 25.69
N THR A 387 -3.50 -3.01 25.45
CA THR A 387 -2.16 -2.57 25.10
C THR A 387 -1.28 -2.61 26.36
N PRO A 388 -0.06 -3.17 26.30
CA PRO A 388 0.85 -3.17 27.44
C PRO A 388 1.17 -1.76 27.95
N GLU A 389 1.42 -1.66 29.25
CA GLU A 389 2.01 -0.45 29.82
C GLU A 389 3.38 -0.17 29.20
N GLY A 390 3.69 1.11 28.99
CA GLY A 390 4.95 1.55 28.40
C GLY A 390 5.05 1.39 26.87
N LEU A 391 4.02 0.91 26.16
CA LEU A 391 4.07 0.89 24.68
C LEU A 391 4.09 2.31 24.09
N PHE A 392 3.43 3.25 24.78
CA PHE A 392 3.34 4.64 24.36
C PHE A 392 3.79 5.57 25.48
N ALA A 393 4.37 6.70 25.08
CA ALA A 393 4.61 7.84 25.95
C ALA A 393 4.09 9.13 25.30
N ASP A 394 3.78 10.12 26.13
CA ASP A 394 3.45 11.45 25.66
C ASP A 394 4.70 12.16 25.10
N GLU A 395 4.48 13.16 24.25
CA GLU A 395 5.56 14.04 23.79
C GLU A 395 6.16 14.85 24.96
N PRO A 396 7.45 15.24 24.88
CA PRO A 396 8.07 16.06 25.92
C PRO A 396 7.33 17.40 26.07
N VAL A 397 6.99 17.75 27.31
CA VAL A 397 6.35 19.03 27.62
C VAL A 397 7.38 20.14 27.81
N GLU A 398 8.53 19.82 28.38
CA GLU A 398 9.61 20.77 28.65
C GLU A 398 10.39 21.13 27.39
N THR A 399 10.76 22.40 27.27
CA THR A 399 11.61 22.87 26.17
C THR A 399 13.04 22.36 26.33
N ASN A 400 13.67 22.01 25.21
CA ASN A 400 15.05 21.53 25.12
C ASN A 400 15.35 20.22 25.87
N THR A 401 14.32 19.50 26.35
CA THR A 401 14.46 18.16 26.94
C THR A 401 14.09 17.10 25.90
N PRO A 402 15.06 16.46 25.22
CA PRO A 402 14.75 15.45 24.21
C PRO A 402 14.18 14.18 24.85
N SER A 403 13.19 13.59 24.19
CA SER A 403 12.68 12.25 24.44
C SER A 403 13.02 11.34 23.27
N PHE A 404 13.28 10.07 23.56
CA PHE A 404 13.69 9.09 22.57
C PHE A 404 12.66 7.97 22.47
N SER A 405 12.47 7.45 21.27
CA SER A 405 11.52 6.38 21.01
C SER A 405 11.91 5.57 19.78
N HIS A 406 11.29 4.42 19.55
CA HIS A 406 11.48 3.71 18.29
C HIS A 406 10.79 4.41 17.12
N GLY A 407 9.66 5.05 17.39
CA GLY A 407 8.91 5.79 16.38
C GLY A 407 7.90 6.76 16.97
N ARG A 408 7.02 7.28 16.11
CA ARG A 408 5.89 8.12 16.51
C ARG A 408 4.62 7.68 15.79
N LEU A 409 3.49 7.93 16.43
CA LEU A 409 2.17 7.75 15.82
C LEU A 409 1.26 8.90 16.22
N VAL A 410 0.16 9.07 15.48
CA VAL A 410 -0.90 10.03 15.81
C VAL A 410 -2.12 9.24 16.27
N ARG A 411 -2.57 9.46 17.51
CA ARG A 411 -3.72 8.81 18.14
C ARG A 411 -4.69 9.84 18.67
N ALA A 412 -5.97 9.76 18.32
CA ALA A 412 -6.99 10.74 18.71
C ALA A 412 -6.55 12.22 18.51
N GLY A 413 -5.82 12.51 17.41
CA GLY A 413 -5.28 13.84 17.11
C GLY A 413 -4.05 14.26 17.92
N ARG A 414 -3.58 13.42 18.86
CA ARG A 414 -2.37 13.63 19.65
C ARG A 414 -1.20 12.87 19.04
N ASN A 415 -0.01 13.45 19.11
CA ASN A 415 1.21 12.71 18.75
C ASN A 415 1.67 11.94 19.99
N MET A 416 2.09 10.69 19.77
CA MET A 416 2.57 9.82 20.82
C MET A 416 3.89 9.18 20.39
N LEU A 417 4.79 9.03 21.35
CA LEU A 417 6.05 8.33 21.20
C LEU A 417 5.79 6.83 21.31
N LEU A 418 6.27 6.07 20.33
CA LEU A 418 6.11 4.63 20.25
C LEU A 418 7.37 3.92 20.77
N LEU A 419 7.21 3.01 21.73
CA LEU A 419 8.30 2.27 22.38
C LEU A 419 9.35 3.27 22.88
N PRO A 420 9.03 4.05 23.94
CA PRO A 420 9.96 5.01 24.52
C PRO A 420 11.27 4.31 24.88
N LEU A 421 12.38 4.97 24.55
CA LEU A 421 13.74 4.50 24.80
C LEU A 421 14.36 5.32 25.93
N THR A 422 15.24 4.70 26.70
CA THR A 422 16.13 5.47 27.58
C THR A 422 17.15 6.22 26.73
N ARG A 423 17.79 7.23 27.31
CA ARG A 423 18.86 7.97 26.64
C ARG A 423 20.00 7.05 26.23
N GLU A 424 20.41 6.15 27.12
CA GLU A 424 21.51 5.20 26.91
C GLU A 424 21.20 4.22 25.77
N GLU A 425 19.97 3.75 25.68
CA GLU A 425 19.53 2.86 24.60
C GLU A 425 19.49 3.59 23.24
N ALA A 426 19.03 4.84 23.22
CA ALA A 426 19.04 5.66 22.01
C ALA A 426 20.48 6.02 21.57
N GLU A 427 21.38 6.29 22.51
CA GLU A 427 22.80 6.56 22.25
C GLU A 427 23.50 5.32 21.67
N ARG A 428 23.27 4.14 22.26
CA ARG A 428 23.74 2.86 21.75
C ARG A 428 23.28 2.64 20.31
N ARG A 429 21.99 2.89 20.02
CA ARG A 429 21.40 2.78 18.68
C ARG A 429 22.03 3.77 17.70
N HIS A 430 22.24 5.01 18.12
CA HIS A 430 22.89 6.02 17.30
C HIS A 430 24.28 5.57 16.84
N HIS A 431 25.11 5.08 17.77
CA HIS A 431 26.44 4.56 17.43
C HIS A 431 26.40 3.31 16.56
N ALA A 432 25.42 2.43 16.76
CA ALA A 432 25.20 1.25 15.95
C ALA A 432 24.51 1.53 14.60
N ARG A 433 24.14 2.79 14.31
CA ARG A 433 23.30 3.20 13.18
C ARG A 433 22.01 2.36 13.10
N GLU A 434 21.37 2.13 14.24
CA GLU A 434 20.06 1.50 14.35
C GLU A 434 18.95 2.57 14.39
N ASP A 435 17.75 2.20 13.97
CA ASP A 435 16.60 3.10 13.96
C ASP A 435 16.23 3.61 15.36
N TYR A 436 16.10 4.94 15.46
CA TYR A 436 15.48 5.60 16.60
C TYR A 436 14.94 6.99 16.23
N LEU A 437 14.03 7.48 17.05
CA LEU A 437 13.41 8.79 16.95
C LEU A 437 13.83 9.66 18.13
N LEU A 438 14.22 10.90 17.85
CA LEU A 438 14.33 11.99 18.83
C LEU A 438 13.15 12.93 18.65
N THR A 439 12.46 13.27 19.73
CA THR A 439 11.46 14.33 19.75
C THR A 439 11.83 15.34 20.83
N VAL A 440 11.77 16.64 20.50
CA VAL A 440 12.09 17.73 21.43
C VAL A 440 11.23 18.95 21.11
N ARG A 441 10.97 19.78 22.13
CA ARG A 441 10.41 21.12 21.94
C ARG A 441 11.54 22.13 21.94
N PRO A 442 12.08 22.53 20.77
CA PRO A 442 13.16 23.53 20.74
C PRO A 442 12.71 24.91 21.25
N MET A 443 11.40 25.14 21.33
CA MET A 443 10.78 26.40 21.78
C MET A 443 9.34 26.13 22.25
N GLU A 444 8.72 27.10 22.93
CA GLU A 444 7.39 26.91 23.56
C GLU A 444 6.33 26.40 22.58
N LYS A 445 6.26 26.90 21.35
CA LYS A 445 5.26 26.48 20.35
C LYS A 445 5.86 25.68 19.20
N GLY A 446 7.10 25.22 19.33
CA GLY A 446 7.77 24.45 18.30
C GLY A 446 7.95 23.00 18.72
N ARG A 447 7.86 22.10 17.74
CA ARG A 447 8.17 20.68 17.90
C ARG A 447 9.14 20.26 16.82
N LEU A 448 10.21 19.62 17.24
CA LEU A 448 11.17 18.97 16.37
C LEU A 448 11.07 17.45 16.56
N THR A 449 10.96 16.74 15.45
CA THR A 449 11.16 15.29 15.38
C THR A 449 12.31 15.00 14.43
N VAL A 450 13.26 14.18 14.87
CA VAL A 450 14.38 13.70 14.06
C VAL A 450 14.36 12.17 14.06
N HIS A 451 14.14 11.57 12.90
CA HIS A 451 14.19 10.13 12.71
C HIS A 451 15.56 9.75 12.14
N TYR A 452 16.33 9.02 12.91
CA TYR A 452 17.56 8.40 12.44
C TYR A 452 17.21 7.02 11.92
N LEU A 453 17.37 6.83 10.61
CA LEU A 453 17.04 5.63 9.88
C LEU A 453 18.35 4.95 9.47
N GLY A 454 18.58 3.78 10.05
CA GLY A 454 19.66 2.88 9.70
C GLY A 454 19.22 1.84 8.67
N LYS A 455 20.06 0.81 8.46
CA LYS A 455 19.62 -0.39 7.75
C LYS A 455 18.73 -1.20 8.68
N ARG A 456 17.44 -1.25 8.34
CA ARG A 456 16.57 -2.31 8.82
C ARG A 456 16.98 -3.63 8.17
N PRO A 457 17.16 -4.71 8.94
CA PRO A 457 17.23 -6.05 8.35
C PRO A 457 16.00 -6.25 7.48
N LYS A 458 16.17 -6.65 6.20
CA LYS A 458 15.01 -7.02 5.36
C LYS A 458 14.38 -8.34 5.82
N SER A 459 15.10 -9.11 6.63
CA SER A 459 14.59 -10.36 7.18
C SER A 459 15.18 -10.59 8.58
N PRO A 460 14.51 -11.38 9.43
CA PRO A 460 15.03 -11.76 10.74
C PRO A 460 16.31 -12.63 10.65
N HIS A 461 16.66 -13.07 9.44
CA HIS A 461 17.81 -13.93 9.16
C HIS A 461 18.88 -13.23 8.29
N ASP A 462 18.71 -11.95 7.96
CA ASP A 462 19.74 -11.18 7.27
C ASP A 462 20.93 -11.09 8.23
N PRO A 463 22.05 -11.79 7.96
CA PRO A 463 23.20 -11.70 8.83
C PRO A 463 23.62 -10.23 8.80
N ARG A 464 23.54 -9.57 9.96
CA ARG A 464 24.20 -8.28 10.12
C ARG A 464 25.67 -8.57 9.86
N ASP A 465 26.17 -8.19 8.69
CA ASP A 465 27.60 -8.06 8.50
C ASP A 465 28.05 -7.03 9.56
N PRO A 466 28.76 -7.47 10.62
CA PRO A 466 29.10 -6.58 11.72
C PRO A 466 30.01 -5.44 11.27
N ASP A 467 30.68 -5.61 10.12
CA ASP A 467 31.61 -4.63 9.56
C ASP A 467 30.93 -3.68 8.56
N PHE A 468 29.71 -3.99 8.10
CA PHE A 468 28.94 -3.12 7.20
C PHE A 468 28.20 -2.04 7.98
N LEU A 469 28.70 -0.80 7.92
CA LEU A 469 27.99 0.37 8.41
C LEU A 469 27.02 0.90 7.34
N PRO A 470 25.70 0.80 7.54
CA PRO A 470 24.75 1.24 6.54
C PRO A 470 24.78 2.76 6.34
N PRO A 471 24.37 3.25 5.16
CA PRO A 471 24.11 4.68 4.94
C PRO A 471 23.09 5.16 5.98
N LEU A 472 23.43 6.24 6.69
CA LEU A 472 22.52 6.86 7.64
C LEU A 472 21.56 7.77 6.87
N SER A 473 20.26 7.60 7.08
CA SER A 473 19.26 8.57 6.62
C SER A 473 18.69 9.32 7.81
N ILE A 474 18.59 10.64 7.73
CA ILE A 474 18.03 11.49 8.80
C ILE A 474 16.82 12.22 8.25
N TRP A 475 15.66 11.99 8.85
CA TRP A 475 14.43 12.69 8.48
C TRP A 475 14.00 13.61 9.61
N LEU A 476 14.03 14.90 9.34
CA LEU A 476 13.66 15.96 10.27
C LEU A 476 12.28 16.52 9.91
N SER A 477 11.50 16.80 10.94
CA SER A 477 10.21 17.48 10.87
C SER A 477 10.15 18.53 11.96
N LEU A 478 10.09 19.81 11.58
CA LEU A 478 9.96 20.95 12.49
C LEU A 478 8.59 21.60 12.27
N ASP A 479 7.75 21.53 13.28
CA ASP A 479 6.46 22.24 13.34
C ASP A 479 6.66 23.51 14.17
N VAL A 480 6.37 24.67 13.60
CA VAL A 480 6.39 25.98 14.28
C VAL A 480 5.13 26.76 13.94
N PRO A 481 4.78 27.84 14.67
CA PRO A 481 3.60 28.63 14.33
C PRO A 481 3.59 29.09 12.87
N GLY A 482 2.60 28.63 12.11
CA GLY A 482 2.38 29.00 10.71
C GLY A 482 3.15 28.19 9.67
N TRP A 483 4.19 27.43 10.07
CA TRP A 483 5.05 26.71 9.13
C TRP A 483 5.35 25.27 9.55
N HIS A 484 5.55 24.44 8.54
CA HIS A 484 6.04 23.08 8.68
C HIS A 484 7.27 22.92 7.78
N VAL A 485 8.38 22.50 8.36
CA VAL A 485 9.65 22.26 7.67
C VAL A 485 9.96 20.77 7.73
N LYS A 486 10.27 20.17 6.59
CA LYS A 486 10.85 18.82 6.53
C LYS A 486 12.23 18.90 5.93
N ALA A 487 13.18 18.17 6.50
CA ALA A 487 14.47 17.94 5.86
C ALA A 487 14.74 16.44 5.78
N ARG A 488 15.34 15.97 4.68
CA ARG A 488 15.82 14.60 4.52
C ARG A 488 17.27 14.64 4.13
N LEU A 489 18.11 14.00 4.93
CA LEU A 489 19.52 13.82 4.67
C LEU A 489 19.75 12.34 4.37
N TYR A 490 20.44 12.03 3.29
CA TYR A 490 20.75 10.64 2.91
C TYR A 490 22.26 10.43 2.92
N GLY A 491 22.66 9.30 3.48
CA GLY A 491 24.04 8.86 3.45
C GLY A 491 24.52 8.64 2.01
N ASP A 492 25.71 9.14 1.71
CA ASP A 492 26.40 8.86 0.44
C ASP A 492 26.77 7.36 0.40
N LEU A 493 26.31 6.67 -0.64
CA LEU A 493 26.56 5.24 -0.83
C LEU A 493 28.03 4.91 -1.07
N ASP A 494 28.79 5.87 -1.61
CA ASP A 494 30.19 5.70 -1.98
C ASP A 494 31.14 6.26 -0.93
N ARG A 495 30.67 7.20 -0.11
CA ARG A 495 31.41 7.77 1.02
C ARG A 495 30.75 7.35 2.33
N GLN A 496 31.08 6.15 2.80
CA GLN A 496 30.54 5.62 4.06
C GLN A 496 30.70 6.64 5.20
N GLY A 497 29.59 6.96 5.85
CA GLY A 497 29.58 7.92 6.95
C GLY A 497 29.65 9.39 6.52
N TRP A 498 29.15 9.73 5.33
CA TRP A 498 28.87 11.09 4.91
C TRP A 498 27.40 11.22 4.51
N LEU A 499 26.80 12.38 4.73
CA LEU A 499 25.47 12.72 4.21
C LEU A 499 25.64 13.47 2.88
N GLY A 500 25.27 12.82 1.78
CA GLY A 500 25.52 13.28 0.40
C GLY A 500 24.36 14.05 -0.22
N ASP A 501 23.13 13.74 0.17
CA ASP A 501 21.94 14.40 -0.36
C ASP A 501 21.15 15.07 0.77
N LEU A 502 20.65 16.28 0.52
CA LEU A 502 19.81 17.05 1.45
C LEU A 502 18.61 17.61 0.70
N ASN A 503 17.41 17.27 1.14
CA ASN A 503 16.16 17.85 0.61
C ASN A 503 15.38 18.55 1.70
N VAL A 504 15.07 19.84 1.52
CA VAL A 504 14.30 20.66 2.46
C VAL A 504 13.00 21.12 1.82
N GLU A 505 11.88 20.78 2.46
CA GLU A 505 10.53 21.19 2.07
C GLU A 505 9.98 22.15 3.15
N ILE A 506 9.43 23.30 2.73
CA ILE A 506 8.79 24.27 3.62
C ILE A 506 7.36 24.52 3.14
N SER A 507 6.38 24.30 4.02
CA SER A 507 4.95 24.46 3.72
C SER A 507 4.24 25.24 4.83
N PRO A 508 3.19 26.03 4.51
CA PRO A 508 2.30 26.55 5.54
C PRO A 508 1.69 25.41 6.35
N GLN A 509 1.50 25.63 7.65
CA GLN A 509 0.93 24.60 8.52
C GLN A 509 -0.49 24.20 8.03
N GLY A 510 -0.72 22.90 7.87
CA GLY A 510 -1.99 22.35 7.36
C GLY A 510 -2.13 22.34 5.84
N SER A 511 -1.20 22.94 5.09
CA SER A 511 -1.15 22.85 3.64
C SER A 511 -0.50 21.53 3.20
N SER A 512 -1.06 20.89 2.16
CA SER A 512 -0.37 19.81 1.44
C SER A 512 0.56 20.33 0.35
N GLN A 513 0.45 21.62 0.00
CA GLN A 513 1.30 22.27 -0.98
C GLN A 513 2.50 22.91 -0.29
N GLU A 514 3.69 22.57 -0.80
CA GLU A 514 4.96 23.18 -0.42
C GLU A 514 5.01 24.61 -0.97
N ALA A 515 5.33 25.58 -0.10
CA ALA A 515 5.60 26.95 -0.53
C ALA A 515 7.00 27.07 -1.14
N TRP A 516 7.94 26.24 -0.68
CA TRP A 516 9.31 26.23 -1.14
C TRP A 516 9.94 24.85 -0.92
N CYS A 517 10.78 24.41 -1.85
CA CYS A 517 11.53 23.16 -1.75
C CYS A 517 12.91 23.33 -2.40
N ALA A 518 13.95 22.81 -1.78
CA ALA A 518 15.27 22.68 -2.40
C ALA A 518 15.94 21.36 -2.07
N GLY A 519 16.58 20.76 -3.07
CA GLY A 519 17.37 19.55 -2.98
C GLY A 519 18.80 19.77 -3.41
N LEU A 520 19.75 19.35 -2.60
CA LEU A 520 21.13 19.08 -2.98
C LEU A 520 21.26 17.59 -3.29
N ARG A 521 21.72 17.28 -4.51
CA ARG A 521 22.07 15.94 -4.93
C ARG A 521 23.57 15.84 -5.08
N SER A 522 24.17 14.84 -4.46
CA SER A 522 25.56 14.47 -4.68
C SER A 522 25.80 13.98 -6.12
N ARG A 523 24.77 13.36 -6.76
CA ARG A 523 24.86 12.73 -8.09
C ARG A 523 23.60 12.92 -8.94
N PRO A 524 23.69 13.60 -10.11
CA PRO A 524 24.77 14.52 -10.48
C PRO A 524 24.87 15.66 -9.45
N SER A 525 26.06 16.22 -9.27
CA SER A 525 26.31 17.33 -8.33
C SER A 525 25.56 18.58 -8.77
N ALA A 526 24.34 18.72 -8.26
CA ALA A 526 23.42 19.77 -8.66
C ALA A 526 22.51 20.17 -7.51
N TRP A 527 22.16 21.45 -7.49
CA TRP A 527 21.03 21.96 -6.74
C TRP A 527 19.79 22.01 -7.59
N GLU A 528 18.68 21.60 -7.01
CA GLU A 528 17.36 21.76 -7.56
C GLU A 528 16.53 22.60 -6.60
N ILE A 529 16.04 23.76 -7.05
CA ILE A 529 15.20 24.65 -6.24
C ILE A 529 13.85 24.80 -6.93
N THR A 530 12.77 24.65 -6.17
CA THR A 530 11.40 24.92 -6.58
C THR A 530 10.77 25.92 -5.62
N ASP A 531 10.53 27.15 -6.08
CA ASP A 531 9.90 28.22 -5.29
C ASP A 531 8.48 28.52 -5.78
N ARG A 532 7.53 28.62 -4.85
CA ARG A 532 6.10 28.92 -5.09
C ARG A 532 5.57 30.08 -4.24
N ARG A 533 6.44 30.80 -3.53
CA ARG A 533 6.02 31.86 -2.58
C ARG A 533 5.30 33.04 -3.25
N GLU A 534 5.57 33.29 -4.53
CA GLU A 534 5.04 34.46 -5.27
C GLU A 534 3.69 34.21 -5.96
N GLY A 535 3.08 33.03 -5.81
CA GLY A 535 1.79 32.71 -6.44
C GLY A 535 1.85 32.40 -7.95
N GLU A 536 3.04 32.51 -8.56
CA GLU A 536 3.35 32.14 -9.94
C GLU A 536 3.57 30.61 -10.10
N PRO A 537 3.50 30.04 -11.32
CA PRO A 537 3.87 28.65 -11.55
C PRO A 537 5.28 28.37 -11.03
N ALA A 538 5.45 27.21 -10.40
CA ALA A 538 6.66 26.85 -9.68
C ALA A 538 7.92 27.05 -10.54
N ARG A 539 8.81 27.95 -10.12
CA ARG A 539 10.08 28.17 -10.82
C ARG A 539 11.06 27.09 -10.39
N ARG A 540 11.34 26.15 -11.30
CA ARG A 540 12.38 25.13 -11.11
C ARG A 540 13.71 25.68 -11.63
N THR A 541 14.71 25.76 -10.75
CA THR A 541 16.07 26.15 -11.12
C THR A 541 17.01 24.99 -10.80
N GLU A 542 17.81 24.59 -11.77
CA GLU A 542 18.89 23.62 -11.58
C GLU A 542 20.23 24.34 -11.69
N ILE A 543 21.06 24.22 -10.65
CA ILE A 543 22.36 24.89 -10.56
C ILE A 543 23.42 23.81 -10.43
N PRO A 544 24.26 23.58 -11.46
CA PRO A 544 25.39 22.68 -11.36
C PRO A 544 26.35 23.15 -10.27
N MET A 545 26.92 22.21 -9.53
CA MET A 545 27.86 22.50 -8.46
C MET A 545 29.17 21.76 -8.62
N THR A 546 30.26 22.42 -8.25
CA THR A 546 31.56 21.78 -8.04
C THR A 546 31.61 21.08 -6.69
N GLU A 547 32.50 20.09 -6.56
CA GLU A 547 32.72 19.42 -5.28
C GLU A 547 33.15 20.40 -4.16
N ALA A 548 33.92 21.44 -4.50
CA ALA A 548 34.34 22.47 -3.55
C ALA A 548 33.16 23.30 -3.03
N GLU A 549 32.15 23.56 -3.86
CA GLU A 549 30.92 24.25 -3.46
C GLU A 549 30.00 23.34 -2.64
N MET A 550 30.03 22.02 -2.86
CA MET A 550 29.28 21.05 -2.05
C MET A 550 29.93 20.76 -0.69
N ALA A 551 31.27 20.83 -0.61
CA ALA A 551 32.03 20.38 0.55
C ALA A 551 31.56 20.91 1.92
N PRO A 552 31.14 22.19 2.08
CA PRO A 552 30.64 22.69 3.36
C PRO A 552 29.33 22.05 3.84
N TYR A 553 28.60 21.39 2.94
CA TYR A 553 27.29 20.79 3.19
C TYR A 553 27.35 19.26 3.30
N LEU A 554 28.50 18.68 2.96
CA LEU A 554 28.79 17.29 3.22
C LEU A 554 29.27 17.20 4.68
N GLU A 555 28.46 16.60 5.54
CA GLU A 555 28.79 16.41 6.95
C GLU A 555 28.92 14.92 7.26
N ALA A 556 29.93 14.56 8.05
CA ALA A 556 30.20 13.16 8.36
C ALA A 556 29.03 12.54 9.16
N THR A 557 28.72 13.10 10.33
CA THR A 557 27.53 12.75 11.15
C THR A 557 27.34 13.79 12.25
N PHE A 558 26.11 13.95 12.74
CA PHE A 558 25.82 14.76 13.93
C PHE A 558 26.04 13.96 15.21
N ALA A 559 26.51 14.61 16.28
CA ALA A 559 26.66 13.98 17.59
C ALA A 559 25.31 13.55 18.19
N PHE A 560 25.31 12.50 19.00
CA PHE A 560 24.10 12.02 19.66
C PHE A 560 23.44 13.14 20.48
N GLY A 561 22.17 13.42 20.17
CA GLY A 561 21.38 14.43 20.85
C GLY A 561 21.66 15.89 20.43
N ASP A 562 22.65 16.18 19.57
CA ASP A 562 22.91 17.54 19.09
C ASP A 562 21.99 17.92 17.91
N TYR A 563 20.70 18.00 18.21
CA TYR A 563 19.69 18.41 17.24
C TYR A 563 19.81 19.88 16.83
N TRP A 564 20.53 20.71 17.59
CA TRP A 564 20.80 22.10 17.23
C TRP A 564 21.80 22.20 16.10
N ALA A 565 22.90 21.41 16.13
CA ALA A 565 23.82 21.33 15.00
C ALA A 565 23.09 20.94 13.71
N LEU A 566 22.21 19.94 13.78
CA LEU A 566 21.39 19.53 12.63
C LEU A 566 20.45 20.65 12.15
N LEU A 567 19.76 21.36 13.06
CA LEU A 567 18.88 22.47 12.68
C LEU A 567 19.66 23.63 12.04
N HIS A 568 20.84 23.96 12.56
CA HIS A 568 21.70 24.99 11.97
C HIS A 568 22.25 24.58 10.61
N HIS A 569 22.56 23.30 10.42
CA HIS A 569 22.94 22.78 9.11
C HIS A 569 21.82 23.00 8.09
N VAL A 570 20.57 22.65 8.44
CA VAL A 570 19.40 22.89 7.59
C VAL A 570 19.17 24.39 7.35
N ASP A 571 19.31 25.24 8.37
CA ASP A 571 19.18 26.70 8.24
C ASP A 571 20.24 27.33 7.33
N ALA A 572 21.50 26.89 7.45
CA ALA A 572 22.57 27.32 6.56
C ALA A 572 22.27 26.96 5.11
N PHE A 573 21.75 25.75 4.87
CA PHE A 573 21.34 25.32 3.54
C PHE A 573 20.19 26.18 2.98
N THR A 574 19.13 26.45 3.75
CA THR A 574 18.00 27.25 3.26
C THR A 574 18.38 28.69 2.95
N ARG A 575 19.27 29.30 3.74
CA ARG A 575 19.79 30.66 3.47
C ARG A 575 20.51 30.72 2.14
N MET A 576 21.38 29.76 1.90
CA MET A 576 22.15 29.66 0.67
C MET A 576 21.26 29.38 -0.55
N ALA A 577 20.29 28.48 -0.42
CA ALA A 577 19.34 28.14 -1.49
C ALA A 577 18.31 29.27 -1.77
N GLY A 578 18.49 30.46 -1.19
CA GLY A 578 17.69 31.65 -1.47
C GLY A 578 16.33 31.70 -0.75
N TYR A 579 16.07 30.80 0.20
CA TYR A 579 14.87 30.91 1.04
C TYR A 579 15.03 32.03 2.07
N GLY A 580 16.18 32.02 2.78
CA GLY A 580 16.43 32.83 3.98
C GLY A 580 16.54 31.98 5.25
N PRO A 581 16.47 32.59 6.45
CA PRO A 581 16.42 31.86 7.72
C PRO A 581 15.21 30.92 7.77
N LEU A 582 15.36 29.77 8.44
CA LEU A 582 14.25 28.90 8.76
C LEU A 582 13.20 29.66 9.58
N PRO A 583 11.91 29.54 9.22
CA PRO A 583 10.87 30.26 9.92
C PRO A 583 10.79 29.79 11.38
N GLY A 584 10.81 30.74 12.31
CA GLY A 584 10.61 30.47 13.73
C GLY A 584 11.76 29.74 14.44
N LEU A 585 12.92 29.53 13.80
CA LEU A 585 14.07 28.92 14.46
C LEU A 585 14.68 29.93 15.48
N PRO A 586 14.79 29.59 16.78
CA PRO A 586 15.47 30.44 17.76
C PRO A 586 16.98 30.52 17.47
N GLU A 587 17.63 31.57 17.97
CA GLU A 587 19.08 31.54 18.12
C GLU A 587 19.47 30.41 19.09
N ARG A 588 20.62 29.76 18.82
CA ARG A 588 21.12 28.67 19.66
C ARG A 588 21.19 29.15 21.12
N PRO A 589 20.61 28.43 22.08
CA PRO A 589 20.87 28.71 23.49
C PRO A 589 22.39 28.66 23.72
N ALA A 590 22.93 29.72 24.33
CA ALA A 590 24.36 29.88 24.59
C ALA A 590 24.94 28.77 25.49
#